data_AF-A0A2S8BCI6-F1
#
_entry.id   AF-A0A2S8BCI6-F1
#
_cell.length_a   1.000
_cell.length_b   1.000
_cell.length_c   1.000
_cell.angle_alpha   90.00
_cell.angle_beta   90.00
_cell.angle_gamma   90.00
#
_symmetry.space_group_name_H-M   'P 1'
#
loop_
_entity.id
_entity.type
_entity.pdbx_description
1 polymer ?
#
loop_
_entity_poly.entity_id
_entity_poly.type
_entity_poly.pdbx_seq_one_letter_code
_entity_poly.pdbx_strand_id
1 'polypeptide(L)'
;MSTSRSPDVGRWRGRGGAWRALAVLAVLALGYATWRVIGYTPYRIDIDVYRMGAQAWRDGQHLYGNALFRTGVKETSLPFTYPPMAAVLFTPFTWVSLGGAGAALTVISTVLLVVSTAIVLSAWGCAPTPRCPAGRCGGGAPCWPPRSSRPRSG
;
A
#
# COMPACT_ATOMS: atom_id res chain seq x y z
N MET A 1 5.76 46.92 29.97
CA MET A 1 4.59 46.48 29.16
C MET A 1 5.08 45.49 28.12
N SER A 2 4.78 44.20 28.28
CA SER A 2 5.14 43.15 27.31
C SER A 2 3.88 42.75 26.56
N THR A 3 3.83 43.05 25.27
CA THR A 3 2.71 42.69 24.39
C THR A 3 2.85 41.23 23.98
N SER A 4 2.05 40.35 24.59
CA SER A 4 1.87 38.98 24.13
C SER A 4 1.19 39.01 22.75
N ARG A 5 1.91 38.60 21.70
CA ARG A 5 1.38 38.44 20.35
C ARG A 5 0.74 37.06 20.26
N SER A 6 -0.57 36.99 20.15
CA SER A 6 -1.31 35.74 19.96
C SER A 6 -0.85 35.02 18.68
N PRO A 7 -0.63 33.70 18.68
CA PRO A 7 -0.23 32.98 17.48
C PRO A 7 -1.38 32.91 16.46
N ASP A 8 -1.04 33.16 15.19
CA ASP A 8 -1.95 33.23 14.04
C ASP A 8 -2.81 31.98 13.86
N VAL A 9 -4.07 32.06 14.27
CA VAL A 9 -5.12 31.05 14.01
C VAL A 9 -5.43 30.86 12.51
N GLY A 10 -5.04 31.81 11.65
CA GLY A 10 -5.22 31.73 10.19
C GLY A 10 -4.31 30.70 9.50
N ARG A 11 -3.12 30.43 10.04
CA ARG A 11 -2.14 29.52 9.41
C ARG A 11 -2.54 28.05 9.51
N TRP A 12 -3.29 27.67 10.55
CA TRP A 12 -3.76 26.30 10.78
C TRP A 12 -4.90 25.90 9.84
N ARG A 13 -5.78 26.83 9.46
CA ARG A 13 -6.93 26.55 8.58
C ARG A 13 -6.52 26.33 7.11
N GLY A 14 -5.50 27.05 6.63
CA GLY A 14 -4.97 26.89 5.27
C GLY A 14 -4.20 25.58 5.05
N ARG A 15 -3.55 25.07 6.10
CA ARG A 15 -2.75 23.83 6.02
C ARG A 15 -3.62 22.60 5.77
N GLY A 16 -4.81 22.52 6.36
CA GLY A 16 -5.77 21.44 6.11
C GLY A 16 -6.33 21.44 4.68
N GLY A 17 -6.55 22.62 4.09
CA GLY A 17 -6.95 22.76 2.69
C GLY A 17 -5.87 22.31 1.71
N ALA A 18 -4.62 22.72 1.95
CA ALA A 18 -3.47 22.30 1.15
C ALA A 18 -3.27 20.77 1.16
N TRP A 19 -3.36 20.14 2.33
CA TRP A 19 -3.26 18.68 2.45
C TRP A 19 -4.38 17.94 1.72
N ARG A 20 -5.61 18.46 1.76
CA ARG A 20 -6.75 17.89 1.01
C ARG A 20 -6.54 18.02 -0.50
N ALA A 21 -6.09 19.18 -0.98
CA ALA A 21 -5.78 19.38 -2.39
C ALA A 21 -4.67 18.44 -2.87
N LEU A 22 -3.59 18.28 -2.08
CA LEU A 22 -2.53 17.32 -2.37
C LEU A 22 -3.03 15.87 -2.40
N ALA A 23 -3.90 15.47 -1.46
CA ALA A 23 -4.49 14.13 -1.45
C ALA A 23 -5.35 13.87 -2.70
N VAL A 24 -6.17 14.84 -3.11
CA VAL A 24 -6.98 14.74 -4.34
C VAL A 24 -6.06 14.62 -5.56
N LEU A 25 -5.04 15.47 -5.67
CA LEU A 25 -4.08 15.42 -6.78
C LEU A 25 -3.35 14.07 -6.83
N ALA A 26 -2.96 13.52 -5.68
CA ALA A 26 -2.32 12.20 -5.60
C ALA A 26 -3.26 11.08 -6.09
N VAL A 27 -4.54 11.10 -5.70
CA VAL A 27 -5.55 10.14 -6.16
C VAL A 27 -5.77 10.26 -7.67
N LEU A 28 -5.87 11.48 -8.20
CA LEU A 28 -6.02 11.72 -9.64
C LEU A 28 -4.79 11.25 -10.43
N ALA A 29 -3.59 11.55 -9.95
CA ALA A 29 -2.34 11.11 -10.56
C ALA A 29 -2.22 9.58 -10.56
N LEU A 30 -2.58 8.93 -9.45
CA LEU A 30 -2.61 7.47 -9.35
C LEU A 30 -3.63 6.86 -10.32
N GLY A 31 -4.86 7.38 -10.36
CA GLY A 31 -5.89 6.93 -11.29
C GLY A 31 -5.46 7.08 -12.75
N TYR A 32 -4.85 8.21 -13.11
CA TYR A 32 -4.29 8.44 -14.45
C TYR A 32 -3.15 7.46 -14.77
N ALA A 33 -2.22 7.23 -13.85
CA ALA A 33 -1.15 6.27 -14.03
C ALA A 33 -1.68 4.84 -14.23
N THR A 34 -2.64 4.40 -13.40
CA THR A 34 -3.30 3.10 -13.54
C THR A 34 -4.00 2.97 -14.89
N TRP A 35 -4.75 4.00 -15.31
CA TRP A 35 -5.38 4.03 -16.63
C TRP A 35 -4.37 3.90 -17.77
N ARG A 36 -3.26 4.64 -17.72
CA ARG A 36 -2.19 4.58 -18.72
C ARG A 36 -1.54 3.19 -18.79
N VAL A 37 -1.33 2.54 -17.65
CA VAL A 37 -0.74 1.19 -17.55
C VAL A 37 -1.70 0.09 -18.04
N ILE A 38 -3.01 0.30 -17.93
CA ILE A 38 -4.01 -0.61 -18.49
C ILE A 38 -4.16 -0.38 -20.01
N GLY A 39 -4.18 0.88 -20.46
CA GLY A 39 -4.34 1.23 -21.87
C GLY A 39 -3.09 0.96 -22.72
N TYR A 40 -1.90 0.98 -22.10
CA TYR A 40 -0.66 0.53 -22.72
C TYR A 40 -0.39 -0.89 -22.20
N THR A 41 -0.67 -1.93 -22.98
CA THR A 41 -0.42 -3.33 -22.61
C THR A 41 0.91 -3.82 -23.21
N PRO A 42 2.08 -3.44 -22.66
CA PRO A 42 3.33 -4.07 -23.06
C PRO A 42 3.24 -5.56 -22.73
N TYR A 43 3.96 -6.37 -23.50
CA TYR A 43 4.02 -7.80 -23.23
C TYR A 43 4.58 -8.08 -21.83
N ARG A 44 3.83 -8.79 -20.98
CA ARG A 44 4.18 -9.08 -19.59
C ARG A 44 4.64 -10.53 -19.46
N ILE A 45 5.95 -10.73 -19.60
CA ILE A 45 6.57 -12.05 -19.63
C ILE A 45 6.28 -12.87 -18.37
N ASP A 46 6.32 -12.25 -17.19
CA ASP A 46 6.09 -12.96 -15.92
C ASP A 46 4.68 -13.54 -15.86
N ILE A 47 3.66 -12.73 -16.20
CA ILE A 47 2.26 -13.16 -16.20
C ILE A 47 2.04 -14.30 -17.19
N ASP A 48 2.73 -14.26 -18.33
CA ASP A 48 2.62 -15.30 -19.33
C ASP A 48 3.19 -16.64 -18.83
N VAL A 49 4.36 -16.62 -18.18
CA VAL A 49 4.93 -17.82 -17.53
C VAL A 49 4.00 -18.37 -16.45
N TYR A 50 3.40 -17.51 -15.62
CA TYR A 50 2.43 -17.95 -14.61
C TYR A 50 1.16 -18.56 -15.22
N ARG A 51 0.61 -17.96 -16.29
CA ARG A 51 -0.58 -18.47 -16.97
C ARG A 51 -0.30 -19.80 -17.65
N MET A 52 0.87 -19.95 -18.27
CA MET A 52 1.27 -21.22 -18.89
C MET A 52 1.51 -22.32 -17.86
N GLY A 53 2.15 -22.00 -16.73
CA GLY A 53 2.27 -22.95 -15.61
C GLY A 53 0.91 -23.34 -15.03
N ALA A 54 -0.01 -22.38 -14.90
CA ALA A 54 -1.37 -22.64 -14.44
C ALA A 54 -2.19 -23.51 -15.42
N GLN A 55 -2.01 -23.30 -16.74
CA GLN A 55 -2.60 -24.16 -17.78
C GLN A 55 -2.04 -25.58 -17.69
N ALA A 56 -0.72 -25.73 -17.61
CA ALA A 56 -0.09 -27.04 -17.45
C ALA A 56 -0.61 -27.77 -16.20
N TRP A 57 -0.74 -27.07 -15.07
CA TRP A 57 -1.33 -27.66 -13.86
C TRP A 57 -2.78 -28.11 -14.06
N ARG A 58 -3.62 -27.25 -14.68
CA ARG A 58 -5.02 -27.56 -14.99
C ARG A 58 -5.15 -28.77 -15.92
N ASP A 59 -4.25 -28.89 -16.89
CA ASP A 59 -4.24 -29.95 -17.90
C ASP A 59 -3.50 -31.22 -17.44
N GLY A 60 -3.10 -31.28 -16.16
CA GLY A 60 -2.40 -32.43 -15.57
C GLY A 60 -0.98 -32.66 -16.10
N GLN A 61 -0.38 -31.64 -16.73
CA GLN A 61 0.97 -31.69 -17.27
C GLN A 61 2.04 -31.41 -16.21
N HIS A 62 3.26 -31.86 -16.47
CA HIS A 62 4.39 -31.61 -15.57
C HIS A 62 4.80 -30.13 -15.59
N LEU A 63 4.90 -29.51 -14.40
CA LEU A 63 5.33 -28.13 -14.22
C LEU A 63 6.85 -27.93 -14.30
N TYR A 64 7.60 -28.96 -13.89
CA TYR A 64 9.06 -28.94 -13.79
C TYR A 64 9.66 -30.07 -14.64
N GLY A 65 10.88 -29.86 -15.15
CA GLY A 65 11.59 -30.80 -16.03
C GLY A 65 11.78 -30.23 -17.43
N ASN A 66 11.45 -31.02 -18.46
CA ASN A 66 11.57 -30.61 -19.87
C ASN A 66 10.44 -29.68 -20.34
N ALA A 67 9.56 -29.26 -19.44
CA ALA A 67 8.47 -28.35 -19.73
C ALA A 67 9.03 -26.93 -19.96
N LEU A 68 9.11 -26.56 -21.23
CA LEU A 68 9.53 -25.25 -21.69
C LEU A 68 8.32 -24.43 -22.12
N PHE A 69 8.07 -23.33 -21.42
CA PHE A 69 6.92 -22.47 -21.69
C PHE A 69 7.31 -21.37 -22.67
N ARG A 70 6.67 -21.38 -23.86
CA ARG A 70 6.98 -20.42 -24.93
C ARG A 70 6.31 -19.09 -24.68
N THR A 71 7.12 -18.07 -24.40
CA THR A 71 6.66 -16.69 -24.26
C THR A 71 6.65 -15.98 -25.62
N GLY A 72 5.66 -15.11 -25.85
CA GLY A 72 5.44 -14.34 -27.09
C GLY A 72 6.49 -13.27 -27.43
N VAL A 73 7.49 -13.04 -26.58
CA VAL A 73 8.66 -12.20 -26.92
C VAL A 73 9.84 -13.11 -27.19
N LYS A 74 10.25 -13.19 -28.47
CA LYS A 74 11.43 -13.91 -28.98
C LYS A 74 11.50 -15.39 -28.58
N GLU A 75 10.49 -16.21 -28.85
CA GLU A 75 10.55 -17.68 -28.69
C GLU A 75 11.29 -18.16 -27.42
N THR A 76 11.27 -17.37 -26.36
CA THR A 76 12.16 -17.62 -25.23
C THR A 76 11.39 -18.61 -24.38
N SER A 77 11.88 -19.83 -24.42
CA SER A 77 11.38 -20.95 -23.66
C SER A 77 11.91 -20.81 -22.24
N LEU A 78 11.09 -20.29 -21.32
CA LEU A 78 11.48 -20.20 -19.92
C LEU A 78 10.93 -21.41 -19.14
N PRO A 79 11.76 -22.03 -18.27
CA PRO A 79 11.26 -23.00 -17.32
C PRO A 79 10.40 -22.30 -16.25
N PHE A 80 9.42 -23.02 -15.70
CA PHE A 80 8.65 -22.54 -14.56
C PHE A 80 9.49 -22.67 -13.28
N THR A 81 9.92 -21.53 -12.73
CA THR A 81 10.78 -21.47 -11.53
C THR A 81 10.02 -21.10 -10.26
N TYR A 82 8.70 -20.93 -10.35
CA TYR A 82 7.86 -20.48 -9.25
C TYR A 82 7.33 -21.65 -8.40
N PRO A 83 6.85 -21.39 -7.18
CA PRO A 83 6.27 -22.43 -6.32
C PRO A 83 5.00 -23.04 -6.95
N PRO A 84 4.67 -24.32 -6.67
CA PRO A 84 3.47 -24.96 -7.22
C PRO A 84 2.17 -24.25 -6.87
N MET A 85 2.11 -23.59 -5.69
CA MET A 85 0.95 -22.79 -5.29
C MET A 85 0.65 -21.67 -6.30
N ALA A 86 1.66 -21.16 -7.00
CA ALA A 86 1.45 -20.12 -8.00
C ALA A 86 0.66 -20.64 -9.21
N ALA A 87 0.88 -21.89 -9.64
CA ALA A 87 0.08 -22.48 -10.73
C ALA A 87 -1.40 -22.59 -10.33
N VAL A 88 -1.68 -22.96 -9.07
CA VAL A 88 -3.05 -23.02 -8.53
C VAL A 88 -3.67 -21.63 -8.46
N LEU A 89 -2.98 -20.66 -7.85
CA LEU A 89 -3.49 -19.29 -7.68
C LEU A 89 -3.73 -18.57 -9.01
N PHE A 90 -2.93 -18.89 -10.03
CA PHE A 90 -3.06 -18.29 -11.36
C PHE A 90 -4.02 -19.04 -12.30
N THR A 91 -4.62 -20.15 -11.86
CA THR A 91 -5.61 -20.90 -12.65
C THR A 91 -6.78 -20.05 -13.15
N PRO A 92 -7.36 -19.11 -12.38
CA PRO A 92 -8.42 -18.25 -12.91
C PRO A 92 -7.95 -17.36 -14.08
N PHE A 93 -6.66 -17.02 -14.14
CA PHE A 93 -6.09 -16.19 -15.21
C PHE A 93 -5.91 -16.94 -16.53
N THR A 94 -6.12 -18.26 -16.58
CA THR A 94 -6.08 -19.02 -17.82
C THR A 94 -7.31 -18.77 -18.70
N TRP A 95 -8.41 -18.30 -18.11
CA TRP A 95 -9.66 -18.00 -18.83
C TRP A 95 -9.71 -16.59 -19.44
N VAL A 96 -8.79 -15.71 -19.05
CA VAL A 96 -8.71 -14.33 -19.57
C VAL A 96 -7.50 -14.17 -20.47
N SER A 97 -7.52 -13.17 -21.35
CA SER A 97 -6.37 -12.83 -22.20
C SER A 97 -5.17 -12.33 -21.38
N LEU A 98 -3.95 -12.34 -21.95
CA LEU A 98 -2.75 -11.81 -21.27
C LEU A 98 -2.93 -10.34 -20.86
N GLY A 99 -3.55 -9.55 -21.73
CA GLY A 99 -3.92 -8.16 -21.43
C GLY A 99 -4.93 -8.06 -20.29
N GLY A 100 -5.96 -8.93 -20.28
CA GLY A 100 -6.95 -8.99 -19.20
C GLY A 100 -6.34 -9.38 -17.85
N ALA A 101 -5.46 -10.38 -17.82
CA ALA A 101 -4.71 -10.76 -16.62
C ALA A 101 -3.80 -9.62 -16.12
N GLY A 102 -3.11 -8.95 -17.04
CA GLY A 102 -2.29 -7.77 -16.73
C GLY A 102 -3.10 -6.61 -16.16
N ALA A 103 -4.27 -6.33 -16.73
CA ALA A 103 -5.18 -5.31 -16.23
C ALA A 103 -5.70 -5.66 -14.83
N ALA A 104 -6.15 -6.91 -14.62
CA ALA A 104 -6.64 -7.37 -13.33
C ALA A 104 -5.58 -7.24 -12.22
N LEU A 105 -4.35 -7.72 -12.46
CA LEU A 105 -3.26 -7.59 -11.49
C LEU A 105 -2.86 -6.13 -11.22
N THR A 106 -2.94 -5.27 -12.24
CA THR A 106 -2.70 -3.83 -12.06
C THR A 106 -3.76 -3.22 -11.15
N VAL A 107 -5.05 -3.49 -11.41
CA VAL A 107 -6.16 -3.00 -10.59
C VAL A 107 -6.04 -3.50 -9.15
N ILE A 108 -5.82 -4.80 -8.96
CA ILE A 108 -5.65 -5.40 -7.62
C ILE A 108 -4.49 -4.74 -6.88
N SER A 109 -3.34 -4.56 -7.54
CA SER A 109 -2.16 -3.92 -6.93
C SER A 109 -2.42 -2.46 -6.58
N THR A 110 -3.11 -1.70 -7.43
CA THR A 110 -3.49 -0.31 -7.15
C THR A 110 -4.43 -0.24 -5.93
N VAL A 111 -5.42 -1.12 -5.85
CA VAL A 111 -6.35 -1.18 -4.71
C VAL A 111 -5.61 -1.52 -3.43
N LEU A 112 -4.77 -2.56 -3.44
CA LEU A 112 -3.97 -2.95 -2.28
C LEU A 112 -3.01 -1.86 -1.83
N LEU A 113 -2.42 -1.11 -2.76
CA LEU A 113 -1.59 0.05 -2.44
C LEU A 113 -2.38 1.14 -1.71
N VAL A 114 -3.58 1.48 -2.20
CA VAL A 114 -4.47 2.47 -1.57
C VAL A 114 -4.89 2.00 -0.17
N VAL A 115 -5.32 0.74 -0.04
CA VAL A 115 -5.74 0.16 1.25
C VAL A 115 -4.58 0.13 2.24
N SER A 116 -3.40 -0.35 1.83
CA SER A 116 -2.21 -0.37 2.67
C SER A 116 -1.83 1.03 3.15
N THR A 117 -1.83 2.01 2.26
CA THR A 117 -1.54 3.41 2.60
C THR A 117 -2.58 3.96 3.58
N ALA A 118 -3.86 3.69 3.36
CA ALA A 118 -4.94 4.12 4.26
C ALA A 118 -4.79 3.49 5.66
N ILE A 119 -4.44 2.20 5.73
CA ILE A 119 -4.17 1.51 7.00
C ILE A 119 -3.01 2.18 7.73
N VAL A 120 -1.87 2.41 7.06
CA VAL A 120 -0.69 3.04 7.67
C VAL A 120 -1.01 4.45 8.17
N LEU A 121 -1.70 5.26 7.36
CA LEU A 121 -2.08 6.62 7.75
C LEU A 121 -3.08 6.63 8.91
N SER A 122 -4.03 5.69 8.94
CA SER A 122 -4.97 5.56 10.06
C SER A 122 -4.27 5.13 11.35
N ALA A 123 -3.31 4.21 11.27
CA ALA A 123 -2.52 3.78 12.42
C ALA A 123 -1.65 4.93 12.98
N TRP A 124 -1.10 5.78 12.12
CA TRP A 124 -0.34 6.96 12.53
C TRP A 124 -1.22 8.04 13.17
N GLY A 125 -2.46 8.19 12.72
CA GLY A 125 -3.46 9.07 13.35
C GLY A 125 -4.00 8.54 14.68
N CYS A 126 -3.83 7.25 14.95
CA CYS A 126 -4.29 6.54 16.14
C CYS A 126 -3.11 6.07 17.02
N ALA A 127 -2.11 6.91 17.28
CA ALA A 127 -1.16 6.60 18.35
C ALA A 127 -1.95 6.56 19.69
N PRO A 128 -1.97 5.43 20.43
CA PRO A 128 -2.59 5.39 21.74
C PRO A 128 -1.79 6.31 22.65
N THR A 129 -2.40 7.42 23.05
CA THR A 129 -1.98 8.10 24.28
C THR A 129 -2.03 7.04 25.39
N PRO A 130 -0.96 6.85 26.19
CA PRO A 130 -1.04 5.95 27.33
C PRO A 130 -2.20 6.43 28.19
N ARG A 131 -3.23 5.58 28.30
CA ARG A 131 -4.44 5.85 29.08
C ARG A 131 -3.99 6.25 30.48
N CYS A 132 -4.22 7.51 30.86
CA CYS A 132 -4.22 7.86 32.28
C CYS A 132 -5.26 6.95 32.95
N PRO A 133 -4.93 6.27 34.07
CA PRO A 133 -5.90 5.42 34.75
C PRO A 133 -7.10 6.28 35.12
N ALA A 134 -8.29 5.86 34.71
CA ALA A 134 -9.53 6.51 35.05
C ALA A 134 -9.71 6.47 36.58
N GLY A 135 -9.41 7.58 37.23
CA GLY A 135 -9.55 7.72 38.67
C GLY A 135 -9.28 9.14 39.13
N ARG A 136 -10.37 9.91 39.29
CA ARG A 136 -10.50 11.07 40.19
C ARG A 136 -9.82 12.37 39.68
N CYS A 137 -10.58 13.26 39.03
CA CYS A 137 -11.32 14.40 39.59
C CYS A 137 -10.54 15.72 39.57
N GLY A 138 -11.08 16.70 38.84
CA GLY A 138 -11.24 18.08 39.31
C GLY A 138 -10.05 19.03 39.19
N GLY A 139 -10.22 20.06 38.36
CA GLY A 139 -9.40 21.29 38.40
C GLY A 139 -8.37 21.37 37.28
N GLY A 140 -8.57 22.33 36.37
CA GLY A 140 -7.73 22.57 35.21
C GLY A 140 -6.32 23.07 35.56
N ALA A 141 -5.40 22.17 35.83
CA ALA A 141 -3.97 22.43 35.81
C ALA A 141 -3.25 21.35 34.99
N PRO A 142 -2.29 21.71 34.11
CA PRO A 142 -1.49 20.73 33.41
C PRO A 142 -0.57 20.00 34.40
N CYS A 143 -0.61 18.66 34.36
CA CYS A 143 0.29 17.79 35.12
C CYS A 143 1.74 18.00 34.65
N TRP A 144 2.48 18.87 35.33
CA TRP A 144 3.94 18.86 35.27
C TRP A 144 4.46 17.71 36.12
N PRO A 145 5.49 16.96 35.69
CA PRO A 145 6.17 16.03 36.58
C PRO A 145 6.77 16.82 37.76
N PRO A 146 6.70 16.31 39.01
CA PRO A 146 7.30 17.00 40.14
C PRO A 146 8.81 17.13 39.90
N ARG A 147 9.27 18.38 39.83
CA ARG A 147 10.69 18.72 39.75
C ARG A 147 11.31 18.23 41.06
N SER A 148 12.14 17.19 41.01
CA SER A 148 12.85 16.67 42.17
C SER A 148 13.72 17.78 42.77
N SER A 149 13.27 18.38 43.87
CA SER A 149 14.11 19.26 44.69
C SER A 149 15.14 18.39 45.41
N ARG A 150 16.39 18.41 44.94
CA ARG A 150 17.51 17.91 45.75
C ARG A 150 17.59 18.73 47.04
N PRO A 151 17.81 18.11 48.22
CA PRO A 151 18.04 18.88 49.44
C PRO A 151 19.39 19.62 49.33
N ARG A 152 19.38 20.91 49.67
CA ARG A 152 20.61 21.65 50.01
C ARG A 152 21.16 21.06 51.30
N SER A 153 22.31 20.41 51.22
CA SER A 153 23.15 20.11 52.39
C SER A 153 24.21 21.21 52.54
N GLY A 154 24.27 21.80 53.74
CA GLY A 154 25.44 22.52 54.27
C GLY A 154 25.64 23.93 53.77
#